data_AF-A0A7T1GPX8-F1
#
_entry.id   AF-A0A7T1GPX8-F1
#
_cell.length_a   1.000
_cell.length_b   1.000
_cell.length_c   1.000
_cell.angle_alpha   90.00
_cell.angle_beta   90.00
_cell.angle_gamma   90.00
#
_symmetry.space_group_name_H-M   'P 1'
#
loop_
_entity.id
_entity.type
_entity.pdbx_description
1 polymer ?
#
loop_
_entity_poly.entity_id
_entity_poly.type
_entity_poly.pdbx_seq_one_letter_code
_entity_poly.pdbx_strand_id
1 'polypeptide(L)'
;MDTQQLKVFAERLRAYLERHNLTLKHGQTLDLIAAIPGLRNWPEVNAFPARVSAAQWDSHSADRLVKRIGKLHALILPVDELHRALDPMSANVLKVWPDGPVPGVYVTTSQEAIDAAIAKYEAATDGALLYAEDAGRSSDAAIDLGEHGLFSRGMDRLPSGTLVVVGPVPLTQESWSDNKDRLNTAANLAHSSSLRVVVLAETPLPENLHSDIDLLLRPDDEGLDSEPVDVLGIVTESGDLQVVQPFVQRRAAPAAQHFTTTQRLPQVLEDALRLAVTKRPYGIIVLGITPGDTQRKALVEAVLPLTEHAGPAVRIQPTFRPGYGKDDTPLSPHFEGLPVFPSIESAYAHGYRRMVIESSHHGAGEAIARHAHEVCFLIRSFSTEVAGAWMSSLPAQIDKPNALDVVTAVLCAADVPAKAETVTICDAFVGGASPAPTDDDIDRLAEHMEAHRAVRWQEQLDALLVARKVTPAQVKKALRRHNVDDYLASRKAAQV
;
A
#
# COMPACT_ATOMS: atom_id res chain seq x y z
N MET A 1 -13.04 19.19 -25.28
CA MET A 1 -13.20 18.25 -24.13
C MET A 1 -11.89 18.27 -23.34
N ASP A 2 -11.83 17.64 -22.19
CA ASP A 2 -10.56 17.41 -21.48
C ASP A 2 -10.26 15.91 -21.34
N THR A 3 -9.05 15.57 -20.90
CA THR A 3 -8.63 14.18 -20.72
C THR A 3 -9.52 13.45 -19.71
N GLN A 4 -10.08 14.17 -18.74
CA GLN A 4 -10.93 13.59 -17.70
C GLN A 4 -12.31 13.20 -18.24
N GLN A 5 -12.91 14.06 -19.06
CA GLN A 5 -14.12 13.75 -19.81
C GLN A 5 -13.93 12.51 -20.69
N LEU A 6 -12.75 12.33 -21.30
CA LEU A 6 -12.46 11.13 -22.08
C LEU A 6 -12.35 9.87 -21.21
N LYS A 7 -11.69 9.92 -20.05
CA LYS A 7 -11.64 8.76 -19.13
C LYS A 7 -13.04 8.31 -18.72
N VAL A 8 -13.94 9.25 -18.41
CA VAL A 8 -15.34 8.95 -18.06
C VAL A 8 -16.11 8.35 -19.21
N PHE A 9 -15.90 8.86 -20.42
CA PHE A 9 -16.49 8.25 -21.61
C PHE A 9 -15.99 6.82 -21.79
N ALA A 10 -14.76 6.52 -21.40
CA ALA A 10 -14.21 5.16 -21.48
C ALA A 10 -14.90 4.23 -20.51
N GLU A 11 -15.19 4.67 -19.30
CA GLU A 11 -15.92 3.86 -18.33
C GLU A 11 -17.38 3.66 -18.71
N ARG A 12 -18.07 4.72 -19.12
CA ARG A 12 -19.44 4.62 -19.65
C ARG A 12 -19.49 3.72 -20.88
N LEU A 13 -18.49 3.81 -21.75
CA LEU A 13 -18.35 2.92 -22.90
C LEU A 13 -18.14 1.49 -22.42
N ARG A 14 -17.30 1.24 -21.42
CA ARG A 14 -17.08 -0.11 -20.87
C ARG A 14 -18.39 -0.69 -20.34
N ALA A 15 -19.12 0.06 -19.51
CA ALA A 15 -20.40 -0.36 -18.95
C ALA A 15 -21.46 -0.58 -20.04
N TYR A 16 -21.47 0.25 -21.09
CA TYR A 16 -22.34 0.07 -22.24
C TYR A 16 -21.98 -1.21 -23.01
N LEU A 17 -20.70 -1.42 -23.33
CA LEU A 17 -20.21 -2.59 -24.07
C LEU A 17 -20.41 -3.91 -23.31
N GLU A 18 -20.29 -3.90 -21.98
CA GLU A 18 -20.60 -5.06 -21.14
C GLU A 18 -22.06 -5.51 -21.30
N ARG A 19 -23.02 -4.56 -21.44
CA ARG A 19 -24.44 -4.88 -21.72
C ARG A 19 -24.63 -5.51 -23.11
N HIS A 20 -23.68 -5.30 -24.02
CA HIS A 20 -23.64 -5.90 -25.34
C HIS A 20 -22.70 -7.13 -25.41
N ASN A 21 -22.37 -7.75 -24.26
CA ASN A 21 -21.51 -8.93 -24.14
C ASN A 21 -20.07 -8.73 -24.65
N LEU A 22 -19.56 -7.49 -24.62
CA LEU A 22 -18.15 -7.19 -24.93
C LEU A 22 -17.45 -6.67 -23.67
N THR A 23 -16.65 -7.53 -23.05
CA THR A 23 -15.85 -7.19 -21.86
C THR A 23 -14.46 -6.71 -22.28
N LEU A 24 -14.08 -5.49 -21.89
CA LEU A 24 -12.78 -4.90 -22.20
C LEU A 24 -12.09 -4.45 -20.91
N LYS A 25 -10.75 -4.53 -20.89
CA LYS A 25 -9.94 -3.93 -19.82
C LYS A 25 -9.96 -2.40 -19.95
N HIS A 26 -9.77 -1.68 -18.84
CA HIS A 26 -9.82 -0.21 -18.81
C HIS A 26 -8.91 0.44 -19.86
N GLY A 27 -7.64 0.02 -19.98
CA GLY A 27 -6.71 0.53 -21.00
C GLY A 27 -7.18 0.32 -22.45
N GLN A 28 -7.85 -0.82 -22.73
CA GLN A 28 -8.41 -1.08 -24.06
C GLN A 28 -9.58 -0.14 -24.36
N THR A 29 -10.38 0.20 -23.35
CA THR A 29 -11.50 1.14 -23.53
C THR A 29 -11.00 2.58 -23.68
N LEU A 30 -9.92 2.97 -23.00
CA LEU A 30 -9.25 4.25 -23.21
C LEU A 30 -8.74 4.39 -24.66
N ASP A 31 -8.18 3.34 -25.23
CA ASP A 31 -7.74 3.32 -26.64
C ASP A 31 -8.90 3.48 -27.63
N LEU A 32 -10.07 2.92 -27.32
CA LEU A 32 -11.28 3.14 -28.12
C LEU A 32 -11.72 4.60 -28.07
N ILE A 33 -11.75 5.20 -26.87
CA ILE A 33 -12.19 6.60 -26.68
C ILE A 33 -11.28 7.61 -27.35
N ALA A 34 -10.01 7.30 -27.59
CA ALA A 34 -9.13 8.16 -28.40
C ALA A 34 -9.74 8.49 -29.79
N ALA A 35 -10.73 7.72 -30.28
CA ALA A 35 -11.46 8.02 -31.51
C ALA A 35 -12.24 9.35 -31.47
N ILE A 36 -12.67 9.79 -30.28
CA ILE A 36 -13.45 11.01 -30.08
C ILE A 36 -12.66 12.24 -30.56
N PRO A 37 -11.43 12.50 -30.10
CA PRO A 37 -10.58 13.55 -30.69
C PRO A 37 -9.94 13.17 -32.05
N GLY A 38 -10.28 11.99 -32.60
CA GLY A 38 -9.72 11.48 -33.85
C GLY A 38 -8.26 11.00 -33.72
N LEU A 39 -7.89 10.50 -32.54
CA LEU A 39 -6.56 9.99 -32.20
C LEU A 39 -6.55 8.46 -32.20
N ARG A 40 -5.38 7.84 -32.35
CA ARG A 40 -5.27 6.38 -32.56
C ARG A 40 -5.39 5.56 -31.26
N ASN A 41 -4.84 6.06 -30.16
CA ASN A 41 -4.75 5.37 -28.88
C ASN A 41 -4.59 6.37 -27.72
N TRP A 42 -4.61 5.86 -26.49
CA TRP A 42 -4.50 6.69 -25.29
C TRP A 42 -3.18 7.48 -25.18
N PRO A 43 -2.00 6.93 -25.52
CA PRO A 43 -0.76 7.72 -25.54
C PRO A 43 -0.82 8.98 -26.40
N GLU A 44 -1.55 8.95 -27.52
CA GLU A 44 -1.74 10.14 -28.35
C GLU A 44 -2.63 11.20 -27.69
N VAL A 45 -3.59 10.81 -26.84
CA VAL A 45 -4.42 11.75 -26.08
C VAL A 45 -3.54 12.65 -25.20
N ASN A 46 -2.55 12.05 -24.55
CA ASN A 46 -1.58 12.78 -23.73
C ASN A 46 -0.61 13.63 -24.57
N ALA A 47 -0.23 13.16 -25.76
CA ALA A 47 0.70 13.88 -26.65
C ALA A 47 0.06 15.07 -27.39
N PHE A 48 -1.27 15.11 -27.53
CA PHE A 48 -1.97 16.13 -28.32
C PHE A 48 -3.11 16.84 -27.55
N PRO A 49 -2.81 17.53 -26.44
CA PRO A 49 -3.83 18.18 -25.59
C PRO A 49 -4.68 19.23 -26.34
N ALA A 50 -4.10 19.93 -27.32
CA ALA A 50 -4.83 20.88 -28.16
C ALA A 50 -5.92 20.23 -29.04
N ARG A 51 -5.74 18.94 -29.41
CA ARG A 51 -6.76 18.19 -30.15
C ARG A 51 -7.87 17.69 -29.23
N VAL A 52 -7.52 17.33 -28.00
CA VAL A 52 -8.48 16.95 -26.95
C VAL A 52 -9.37 18.16 -26.58
N SER A 53 -8.75 19.33 -26.38
CA SER A 53 -9.47 20.57 -26.07
C SER A 53 -10.45 20.97 -27.17
N ALA A 54 -10.05 20.87 -28.44
CA ALA A 54 -10.88 21.16 -29.59
C ALA A 54 -11.98 20.11 -29.88
N ALA A 55 -11.87 18.89 -29.32
CA ALA A 55 -12.86 17.84 -29.55
C ALA A 55 -14.19 18.15 -28.85
N GLN A 56 -15.28 17.75 -29.47
CA GLN A 56 -16.64 17.83 -28.92
C GLN A 56 -17.32 16.47 -29.04
N TRP A 57 -18.17 16.14 -28.07
CA TRP A 57 -19.08 15.00 -28.20
C TRP A 57 -20.28 15.40 -29.04
N ASP A 58 -20.28 14.95 -30.29
CA ASP A 58 -21.33 15.19 -31.27
C ASP A 58 -21.58 13.90 -32.09
N SER A 59 -22.56 13.95 -33.00
CA SER A 59 -22.88 12.81 -33.86
C SER A 59 -21.70 12.33 -34.72
N HIS A 60 -20.75 13.21 -35.05
CA HIS A 60 -19.59 12.86 -35.86
C HIS A 60 -18.52 12.12 -35.04
N SER A 61 -18.28 12.56 -33.80
CA SER A 61 -17.45 11.87 -32.82
C SER A 61 -18.03 10.50 -32.43
N ALA A 62 -19.36 10.41 -32.26
CA ALA A 62 -20.03 9.14 -31.99
C ALA A 62 -19.92 8.16 -33.17
N ASP A 63 -20.13 8.63 -34.41
CA ASP A 63 -19.93 7.82 -35.61
C ASP A 63 -18.49 7.30 -35.75
N ARG A 64 -17.48 8.13 -35.46
CA ARG A 64 -16.07 7.68 -35.42
C ARG A 64 -15.84 6.57 -34.40
N LEU A 65 -16.44 6.70 -33.21
CA LEU A 65 -16.30 5.71 -32.15
C LEU A 65 -17.00 4.39 -32.51
N VAL A 66 -18.24 4.43 -33.02
CA VAL A 66 -18.96 3.25 -33.52
C VAL A 66 -18.16 2.55 -34.61
N LYS A 67 -17.62 3.29 -35.59
CA LYS A 67 -16.79 2.72 -36.66
C LYS A 67 -15.53 2.05 -36.12
N ARG A 68 -14.90 2.61 -35.08
CA ARG A 68 -13.73 2.00 -34.43
C ARG A 68 -14.11 0.69 -33.74
N ILE A 69 -15.18 0.69 -32.95
CA ILE A 69 -15.66 -0.50 -32.25
C ILE A 69 -16.03 -1.60 -33.25
N GLY A 70 -16.76 -1.25 -34.31
CA GLY A 70 -17.12 -2.18 -35.38
C GLY A 70 -15.89 -2.74 -36.10
N LYS A 71 -14.86 -1.92 -36.35
CA LYS A 71 -13.62 -2.36 -36.99
C LYS A 71 -12.79 -3.31 -36.11
N LEU A 72 -12.69 -3.03 -34.81
CA LEU A 72 -11.80 -3.77 -33.90
C LEU A 72 -12.46 -4.99 -33.26
N HIS A 73 -13.78 -4.94 -33.05
CA HIS A 73 -14.51 -5.96 -32.29
C HIS A 73 -15.70 -6.56 -33.05
N ALA A 74 -15.89 -6.21 -34.33
CA ALA A 74 -17.00 -6.69 -35.17
C ALA A 74 -18.40 -6.45 -34.57
N LEU A 75 -18.53 -5.47 -33.66
CA LEU A 75 -19.76 -5.12 -32.97
C LEU A 75 -20.44 -3.93 -33.67
N ILE A 76 -21.67 -4.13 -34.14
CA ILE A 76 -22.47 -3.08 -34.80
C ILE A 76 -23.37 -2.44 -33.75
N LEU A 77 -23.17 -1.14 -33.50
CA LEU A 77 -23.93 -0.36 -32.52
C LEU A 77 -24.66 0.79 -33.21
N PRO A 78 -25.90 1.12 -32.82
CA PRO A 78 -26.58 2.30 -33.33
C PRO A 78 -25.89 3.58 -32.82
N VAL A 79 -25.55 4.51 -33.73
CA VAL A 79 -24.86 5.77 -33.39
C VAL A 79 -25.66 6.59 -32.37
N ASP A 80 -26.98 6.70 -32.53
CA ASP A 80 -27.85 7.46 -31.63
C ASP A 80 -28.01 6.83 -30.25
N GLU A 81 -27.83 5.52 -30.15
CA GLU A 81 -27.87 4.79 -28.87
C GLU A 81 -26.56 5.00 -28.11
N LEU A 82 -25.42 4.84 -28.80
CA LEU A 82 -24.11 5.12 -28.22
C LEU A 82 -23.96 6.60 -27.85
N HIS A 83 -24.46 7.51 -28.70
CA HIS A 83 -24.45 8.95 -28.44
C HIS A 83 -25.16 9.28 -27.13
N ARG A 84 -26.36 8.73 -26.91
CA ARG A 84 -27.13 8.93 -25.67
C ARG A 84 -26.52 8.22 -24.45
N ALA A 85 -25.95 7.02 -24.64
CA ALA A 85 -25.35 6.27 -23.55
C ALA A 85 -24.10 6.96 -22.97
N LEU A 86 -23.37 7.70 -23.80
CA LEU A 86 -22.16 8.41 -23.40
C LEU A 86 -22.40 9.89 -23.07
N ASP A 87 -23.52 10.47 -23.51
CA ASP A 87 -23.85 11.88 -23.27
C ASP A 87 -23.94 12.20 -21.76
N PRO A 88 -23.12 13.14 -21.24
CA PRO A 88 -23.16 13.55 -19.84
C PRO A 88 -24.47 14.23 -19.44
N MET A 89 -25.20 14.85 -20.38
CA MET A 89 -26.42 15.61 -20.13
C MET A 89 -27.71 14.77 -20.12
N SER A 90 -27.64 13.51 -20.56
CA SER A 90 -28.80 12.62 -20.65
C SER A 90 -29.07 11.83 -19.35
N ALA A 91 -28.25 12.01 -18.31
CA ALA A 91 -28.44 11.39 -17.00
C ALA A 91 -29.03 12.42 -15.99
N ASN A 92 -30.33 12.26 -15.71
CA ASN A 92 -31.14 12.89 -14.66
C ASN A 92 -31.48 14.39 -14.76
N VAL A 93 -32.76 14.64 -15.11
CA VAL A 93 -33.45 15.96 -15.15
C VAL A 93 -33.64 16.59 -13.77
N LEU A 94 -33.46 15.83 -12.68
CA LEU A 94 -33.55 16.32 -11.30
C LEU A 94 -32.17 16.73 -10.78
N LYS A 95 -32.04 18.01 -10.41
CA LYS A 95 -30.90 18.54 -9.65
C LYS A 95 -31.32 18.78 -8.20
N VAL A 96 -30.67 18.11 -7.26
CA VAL A 96 -31.03 18.20 -5.82
C VAL A 96 -30.35 19.39 -5.15
N TRP A 97 -29.11 19.72 -5.55
CA TRP A 97 -28.36 20.85 -5.00
C TRP A 97 -27.68 21.65 -6.14
N PRO A 98 -28.47 22.40 -6.94
CA PRO A 98 -27.97 23.08 -8.12
C PRO A 98 -26.97 24.21 -7.80
N ASP A 99 -27.23 24.96 -6.72
CA ASP A 99 -26.38 26.06 -6.24
C ASP A 99 -25.33 25.60 -5.21
N GLY A 100 -25.19 24.28 -5.03
CA GLY A 100 -24.22 23.70 -4.12
C GLY A 100 -22.78 23.76 -4.63
N PRO A 101 -21.81 23.29 -3.82
CA PRO A 101 -20.41 23.15 -4.21
C PRO A 101 -20.25 22.37 -5.52
N VAL A 102 -19.14 22.49 -6.22
CA VAL A 102 -18.95 21.72 -7.47
C VAL A 102 -18.93 20.20 -7.17
N PRO A 103 -19.42 19.34 -8.08
CA PRO A 103 -19.20 17.90 -7.97
C PRO A 103 -17.72 17.56 -7.84
N GLY A 104 -17.39 16.62 -6.98
CA GLY A 104 -16.00 16.30 -6.65
C GLY A 104 -15.90 15.39 -5.42
N VAL A 105 -14.65 15.03 -5.10
CA VAL A 105 -14.30 14.27 -3.89
C VAL A 105 -13.71 15.23 -2.86
N TYR A 106 -14.32 15.29 -1.70
CA TYR A 106 -13.94 16.17 -0.60
C TYR A 106 -13.52 15.32 0.60
N VAL A 107 -12.34 15.57 1.15
CA VAL A 107 -11.77 14.72 2.20
C VAL A 107 -11.67 15.45 3.53
N THR A 108 -11.78 14.70 4.62
CA THR A 108 -11.54 15.18 5.97
C THR A 108 -11.14 14.03 6.89
N THR A 109 -10.52 14.34 8.02
CA THR A 109 -10.28 13.39 9.12
C THR A 109 -11.23 13.62 10.30
N SER A 110 -12.20 14.53 10.18
CA SER A 110 -13.07 14.93 11.30
C SER A 110 -14.52 14.50 11.06
N GLN A 111 -15.06 13.68 11.97
CA GLN A 111 -16.48 13.34 12.00
C GLN A 111 -17.36 14.59 12.19
N GLU A 112 -16.91 15.56 12.98
CA GLU A 112 -17.66 16.81 13.20
C GLU A 112 -17.82 17.62 11.90
N ALA A 113 -16.80 17.59 11.03
CA ALA A 113 -16.88 18.20 9.71
C ALA A 113 -17.87 17.48 8.78
N ILE A 114 -17.95 16.14 8.87
CA ILE A 114 -18.96 15.33 8.17
C ILE A 114 -20.37 15.73 8.62
N ASP A 115 -20.60 15.73 9.93
CA ASP A 115 -21.91 16.05 10.50
C ASP A 115 -22.34 17.48 10.12
N ALA A 116 -21.41 18.44 10.13
CA ALA A 116 -21.67 19.81 9.68
C ALA A 116 -21.98 19.90 8.17
N ALA A 117 -21.30 19.11 7.34
CA ALA A 117 -21.56 19.07 5.89
C ALA A 117 -22.94 18.47 5.58
N ILE A 118 -23.34 17.43 6.30
CA ILE A 118 -24.67 16.83 6.21
C ILE A 118 -25.74 17.86 6.59
N ALA A 119 -25.60 18.53 7.73
CA ALA A 119 -26.55 19.55 8.17
C ALA A 119 -26.71 20.70 7.16
N LYS A 120 -25.61 21.11 6.52
CA LYS A 120 -25.65 22.12 5.44
C LYS A 120 -26.37 21.63 4.19
N TYR A 121 -26.12 20.39 3.79
CA TYR A 121 -26.82 19.79 2.65
C TYR A 121 -28.33 19.70 2.91
N GLU A 122 -28.74 19.20 4.07
CA GLU A 122 -30.15 19.09 4.46
C GLU A 122 -30.83 20.47 4.45
N ALA A 123 -30.19 21.48 5.04
CA ALA A 123 -30.72 22.84 5.06
C ALA A 123 -30.83 23.46 3.65
N ALA A 124 -29.88 23.17 2.76
CA ALA A 124 -29.86 23.74 1.42
C ALA A 124 -30.80 23.02 0.43
N THR A 125 -31.23 21.80 0.75
CA THR A 125 -32.01 20.94 -0.14
C THR A 125 -33.42 20.63 0.39
N ASP A 126 -33.82 21.29 1.48
CA ASP A 126 -35.10 21.06 2.18
C ASP A 126 -35.26 19.58 2.62
N GLY A 127 -34.18 19.02 3.17
CA GLY A 127 -34.15 17.64 3.68
C GLY A 127 -34.10 16.56 2.61
N ALA A 128 -33.48 16.84 1.46
CA ALA A 128 -33.30 15.81 0.44
C ALA A 128 -32.45 14.64 0.97
N LEU A 129 -32.73 13.44 0.43
CA LEU A 129 -32.01 12.24 0.83
C LEU A 129 -30.52 12.35 0.44
N LEU A 130 -29.67 11.85 1.34
CA LEU A 130 -28.24 11.62 1.10
C LEU A 130 -27.94 10.13 1.21
N TYR A 131 -26.80 9.71 0.69
CA TYR A 131 -26.37 8.32 0.77
C TYR A 131 -25.13 8.22 1.61
N ALA A 132 -25.09 7.31 2.57
CA ALA A 132 -23.99 7.24 3.51
C ALA A 132 -23.56 5.81 3.80
N GLU A 133 -22.27 5.66 4.04
CA GLU A 133 -21.72 4.58 4.84
C GLU A 133 -21.67 4.99 6.32
N ASP A 134 -20.94 4.23 7.15
CA ASP A 134 -20.87 4.39 8.61
C ASP A 134 -20.67 5.84 9.07
N ALA A 135 -19.81 6.61 8.41
CA ALA A 135 -19.51 8.00 8.74
C ALA A 135 -20.71 8.96 8.60
N GLY A 136 -21.77 8.62 7.87
CA GLY A 136 -22.95 9.46 7.72
C GLY A 136 -24.25 8.82 8.24
N ARG A 137 -24.18 7.62 8.83
CA ARG A 137 -25.35 6.86 9.30
C ARG A 137 -26.13 7.54 10.44
N SER A 138 -25.55 8.55 11.09
CA SER A 138 -26.19 9.29 12.19
C SER A 138 -27.30 10.24 11.73
N SER A 139 -27.39 10.56 10.43
CA SER A 139 -28.45 11.42 9.89
C SER A 139 -29.72 10.63 9.57
N ASP A 140 -30.87 11.18 9.96
CA ASP A 140 -32.20 10.64 9.65
C ASP A 140 -32.53 10.67 8.14
N ALA A 141 -31.83 11.50 7.36
CA ALA A 141 -31.99 11.61 5.90
C ALA A 141 -31.06 10.67 5.12
N ALA A 142 -30.21 9.91 5.82
CA ALA A 142 -29.22 9.02 5.22
C ALA A 142 -29.84 7.70 4.76
N ILE A 143 -29.62 7.37 3.49
CA ILE A 143 -29.80 6.02 2.97
C ILE A 143 -28.49 5.25 3.15
N ASP A 144 -28.55 4.15 3.91
CA ASP A 144 -27.42 3.26 4.08
C ASP A 144 -27.03 2.59 2.75
N LEU A 145 -25.78 2.75 2.35
CA LEU A 145 -25.21 2.11 1.16
C LEU A 145 -24.97 0.60 1.35
N GLY A 146 -25.01 0.10 2.59
CA GLY A 146 -24.89 -1.32 2.92
C GLY A 146 -23.54 -1.92 2.53
N GLU A 147 -23.48 -3.26 2.43
CA GLU A 147 -22.24 -4.01 2.25
C GLU A 147 -21.48 -3.71 0.94
N HIS A 148 -22.19 -3.25 -0.10
CA HIS A 148 -21.58 -2.92 -1.39
C HIS A 148 -21.11 -1.47 -1.51
N GLY A 149 -21.47 -0.60 -0.57
CA GLY A 149 -21.00 0.79 -0.53
C GLY A 149 -21.16 1.51 -1.87
N LEU A 150 -20.07 2.18 -2.29
CA LEU A 150 -19.95 2.87 -3.58
C LEU A 150 -20.05 1.95 -4.82
N PHE A 151 -19.83 0.64 -4.67
CA PHE A 151 -19.91 -0.32 -5.78
C PHE A 151 -21.35 -0.75 -6.09
N SER A 152 -22.34 -0.21 -5.37
CA SER A 152 -23.74 -0.49 -5.63
C SER A 152 -24.17 -0.03 -7.04
N ARG A 153 -24.86 -0.91 -7.78
CA ARG A 153 -25.36 -0.63 -9.15
C ARG A 153 -26.36 0.55 -9.23
N GLY A 154 -26.88 0.99 -8.08
CA GLY A 154 -27.80 2.12 -7.97
C GLY A 154 -27.10 3.48 -8.03
N MET A 155 -25.79 3.55 -7.80
CA MET A 155 -25.06 4.82 -7.65
C MET A 155 -25.08 5.69 -8.91
N ASP A 156 -25.02 5.07 -10.10
CA ASP A 156 -25.08 5.79 -11.38
C ASP A 156 -26.46 6.41 -11.70
N ARG A 157 -27.48 6.07 -10.90
CA ARG A 157 -28.86 6.55 -11.08
C ARG A 157 -29.21 7.68 -10.16
N LEU A 158 -28.29 8.08 -9.27
CA LEU A 158 -28.54 9.14 -8.32
C LEU A 158 -28.72 10.49 -9.03
N PRO A 159 -29.60 11.37 -8.52
CA PRO A 159 -29.72 12.72 -9.07
C PRO A 159 -28.40 13.49 -8.99
N SER A 160 -28.15 14.33 -9.99
CA SER A 160 -27.07 15.31 -9.90
C SER A 160 -27.34 16.23 -8.71
N GLY A 161 -26.32 16.59 -7.94
CA GLY A 161 -26.57 17.31 -6.68
C GLY A 161 -26.30 16.51 -5.44
N THR A 162 -26.56 15.19 -5.49
CA THR A 162 -26.65 14.35 -4.30
C THR A 162 -25.34 14.28 -3.54
N LEU A 163 -25.45 14.40 -2.21
CA LEU A 163 -24.37 14.19 -1.26
C LEU A 163 -24.22 12.69 -0.99
N VAL A 164 -22.98 12.20 -1.06
CA VAL A 164 -22.59 10.83 -0.71
C VAL A 164 -21.50 10.90 0.35
N VAL A 165 -21.71 10.25 1.50
CA VAL A 165 -20.76 10.21 2.61
C VAL A 165 -20.12 8.83 2.69
N VAL A 166 -18.79 8.78 2.64
CA VAL A 166 -17.98 7.57 2.51
C VAL A 166 -17.03 7.49 3.68
N GLY A 167 -16.95 6.33 4.31
CA GLY A 167 -15.99 6.04 5.36
C GLY A 167 -16.65 5.59 6.67
N PRO A 168 -15.85 5.40 7.73
CA PRO A 168 -14.42 5.68 7.80
C PRO A 168 -13.58 4.89 6.77
N VAL A 169 -12.59 5.55 6.18
CA VAL A 169 -11.65 4.98 5.20
C VAL A 169 -10.27 4.89 5.87
N PRO A 170 -9.92 3.73 6.47
CA PRO A 170 -8.65 3.59 7.17
C PRO A 170 -7.50 3.51 6.17
N LEU A 171 -6.58 4.46 6.16
CA LEU A 171 -5.39 4.47 5.31
C LEU A 171 -4.26 3.71 6.02
N THR A 172 -4.07 2.43 5.65
CA THR A 172 -3.01 1.57 6.18
C THR A 172 -2.45 0.66 5.08
N GLN A 173 -1.36 -0.06 5.34
CA GLN A 173 -0.76 -0.92 4.33
C GLN A 173 -1.71 -2.02 3.87
N GLU A 174 -2.50 -2.58 4.78
CA GLU A 174 -3.49 -3.63 4.49
C GLU A 174 -4.60 -3.15 3.57
N SER A 175 -5.11 -1.94 3.84
CA SER A 175 -6.27 -1.36 3.17
C SER A 175 -5.92 -0.49 1.97
N TRP A 176 -4.63 -0.27 1.68
CA TRP A 176 -4.18 0.68 0.67
C TRP A 176 -4.76 0.39 -0.73
N SER A 177 -4.68 -0.86 -1.18
CA SER A 177 -5.20 -1.27 -2.49
C SER A 177 -6.72 -1.17 -2.57
N ASP A 178 -7.42 -1.67 -1.56
CA ASP A 178 -8.89 -1.64 -1.55
C ASP A 178 -9.42 -0.20 -1.50
N ASN A 179 -8.77 0.66 -0.73
CA ASN A 179 -9.12 2.08 -0.66
C ASN A 179 -8.79 2.83 -1.96
N LYS A 180 -7.75 2.42 -2.68
CA LYS A 180 -7.48 2.93 -4.03
C LYS A 180 -8.67 2.67 -4.96
N ASP A 181 -9.16 1.44 -5.02
CA ASP A 181 -10.33 1.10 -5.85
C ASP A 181 -11.59 1.84 -5.43
N ARG A 182 -11.79 1.99 -4.12
CA ARG A 182 -12.93 2.71 -3.55
C ARG A 182 -12.89 4.21 -3.85
N LEU A 183 -11.73 4.85 -3.73
CA LEU A 183 -11.54 6.26 -4.07
C LEU A 183 -11.67 6.51 -5.58
N ASN A 184 -11.13 5.61 -6.42
CA ASN A 184 -11.34 5.67 -7.86
C ASN A 184 -12.83 5.60 -8.21
N THR A 185 -13.57 4.72 -7.54
CA THR A 185 -15.03 4.63 -7.71
C THR A 185 -15.74 5.92 -7.26
N ALA A 186 -15.34 6.50 -6.14
CA ALA A 186 -15.87 7.80 -5.66
C ALA A 186 -15.63 8.92 -6.68
N ALA A 187 -14.40 9.03 -7.19
CA ALA A 187 -14.02 9.98 -8.24
C ALA A 187 -14.88 9.81 -9.50
N ASN A 188 -15.01 8.57 -9.97
CA ASN A 188 -15.81 8.24 -11.14
C ASN A 188 -17.28 8.62 -10.97
N LEU A 189 -17.86 8.38 -9.79
CA LEU A 189 -19.24 8.76 -9.48
C LEU A 189 -19.41 10.29 -9.37
N ALA A 190 -18.45 10.97 -8.72
CA ALA A 190 -18.43 12.42 -8.63
C ALA A 190 -18.44 13.07 -10.02
N HIS A 191 -17.66 12.54 -10.95
CA HIS A 191 -17.62 13.04 -12.33
C HIS A 191 -18.83 12.59 -13.16
N SER A 192 -19.07 11.28 -13.26
CA SER A 192 -20.05 10.71 -14.18
C SER A 192 -21.49 11.01 -13.80
N SER A 193 -21.79 11.11 -12.50
CA SER A 193 -23.13 11.35 -11.97
C SER A 193 -23.26 12.73 -11.32
N SER A 194 -22.21 13.57 -11.39
CA SER A 194 -22.19 14.91 -10.81
C SER A 194 -22.54 14.91 -9.30
N LEU A 195 -21.98 13.93 -8.58
CA LEU A 195 -22.17 13.76 -7.14
C LEU A 195 -21.15 14.59 -6.34
N ARG A 196 -21.49 14.87 -5.09
CA ARG A 196 -20.57 15.42 -4.09
C ARG A 196 -20.23 14.30 -3.13
N VAL A 197 -19.04 13.74 -3.28
CA VAL A 197 -18.60 12.64 -2.43
C VAL A 197 -17.73 13.21 -1.32
N VAL A 198 -18.12 12.97 -0.08
CA VAL A 198 -17.36 13.33 1.11
C VAL A 198 -16.75 12.08 1.69
N VAL A 199 -15.45 12.10 1.97
CA VAL A 199 -14.70 10.96 2.50
C VAL A 199 -14.14 11.29 3.88
N LEU A 200 -14.54 10.52 4.87
CA LEU A 200 -13.89 10.49 6.17
C LEU A 200 -12.69 9.53 6.10
N ALA A 201 -11.48 10.07 6.07
CA ALA A 201 -10.25 9.30 6.07
C ALA A 201 -9.67 9.17 7.47
N GLU A 202 -9.20 7.98 7.82
CA GLU A 202 -8.44 7.77 9.05
C GLU A 202 -6.99 7.49 8.70
N THR A 203 -6.08 8.33 9.19
CA THR A 203 -4.64 8.24 8.87
C THR A 203 -3.80 8.57 10.10
N PRO A 204 -2.64 7.94 10.28
CA PRO A 204 -1.68 8.34 11.32
C PRO A 204 -1.04 9.71 11.08
N LEU A 205 -1.11 10.24 9.84
CA LEU A 205 -0.50 11.52 9.43
C LEU A 205 -1.54 12.42 8.73
N PRO A 206 -2.45 13.06 9.47
CA PRO A 206 -3.46 13.96 8.90
C PRO A 206 -2.87 15.09 8.04
N GLU A 207 -1.67 15.57 8.38
CA GLU A 207 -0.94 16.58 7.61
C GLU A 207 -0.57 16.12 6.19
N ASN A 208 -0.49 14.81 5.95
CA ASN A 208 -0.18 14.22 4.65
C ASN A 208 -1.42 13.74 3.89
N LEU A 209 -2.63 13.93 4.44
CA LEU A 209 -3.88 13.39 3.88
C LEU A 209 -4.01 13.70 2.38
N HIS A 210 -3.80 14.94 1.97
CA HIS A 210 -3.98 15.32 0.55
C HIS A 210 -2.99 14.58 -0.35
N SER A 211 -1.74 14.46 0.08
CA SER A 211 -0.69 13.74 -0.64
C SER A 211 -1.02 12.26 -0.80
N ASP A 212 -1.63 11.64 0.21
CA ASP A 212 -1.99 10.23 0.21
C ASP A 212 -3.23 9.95 -0.65
N ILE A 213 -4.24 10.81 -0.58
CA ILE A 213 -5.42 10.73 -1.44
C ILE A 213 -5.05 10.90 -2.92
N ASP A 214 -4.16 11.85 -3.23
CA ASP A 214 -3.60 12.02 -4.58
C ASP A 214 -2.84 10.77 -5.04
N LEU A 215 -2.06 10.13 -4.17
CA LEU A 215 -1.36 8.88 -4.52
C LEU A 215 -2.32 7.73 -4.80
N LEU A 216 -3.40 7.60 -4.03
CA LEU A 216 -4.41 6.55 -4.21
C LEU A 216 -5.19 6.73 -5.52
N LEU A 217 -5.47 7.98 -5.92
CA LEU A 217 -6.21 8.29 -7.15
C LEU A 217 -5.34 8.28 -8.42
N ARG A 218 -4.02 8.12 -8.28
CA ARG A 218 -3.12 8.05 -9.44
C ARG A 218 -3.17 6.68 -10.12
N PRO A 219 -3.21 6.64 -11.46
CA PRO A 219 -3.01 5.39 -12.21
C PRO A 219 -1.64 4.79 -11.89
N ASP A 220 -1.54 3.46 -11.81
CA ASP A 220 -0.28 2.77 -11.47
C ASP A 220 0.87 3.04 -12.47
N ASP A 221 0.54 3.42 -13.70
CA ASP A 221 1.49 3.65 -14.79
C ASP A 221 1.96 5.12 -14.92
N GLU A 222 1.42 6.04 -14.10
CA GLU A 222 1.75 7.46 -14.16
C GLU A 222 2.81 7.85 -13.11
N GLY A 223 3.80 8.66 -13.53
CA GLY A 223 4.85 9.15 -12.65
C GLY A 223 4.36 10.16 -11.61
N LEU A 224 5.17 10.44 -10.59
CA LEU A 224 4.77 11.32 -9.47
C LEU A 224 4.45 12.78 -9.87
N ASP A 225 4.77 13.18 -11.09
CA ASP A 225 4.56 14.52 -11.64
C ASP A 225 3.28 14.68 -12.48
N SER A 226 2.41 13.65 -12.57
CA SER A 226 1.14 13.77 -13.29
C SER A 226 0.11 14.62 -12.53
N GLU A 227 -0.78 15.29 -13.28
CA GLU A 227 -1.89 16.05 -12.70
C GLU A 227 -2.95 15.09 -12.10
N PRO A 228 -3.52 15.41 -10.94
CA PRO A 228 -4.54 14.57 -10.32
C PRO A 228 -5.76 14.45 -11.22
N VAL A 229 -6.38 13.28 -11.17
CA VAL A 229 -7.44 12.87 -12.08
C VAL A 229 -8.76 13.62 -11.76
N ASP A 230 -8.97 14.12 -10.54
CA ASP A 230 -10.29 14.59 -10.10
C ASP A 230 -10.34 15.97 -9.43
N VAL A 231 -11.55 16.52 -9.34
CA VAL A 231 -11.83 17.70 -8.51
C VAL A 231 -11.74 17.28 -7.05
N LEU A 232 -10.63 17.67 -6.43
CA LEU A 232 -10.32 17.36 -5.04
C LEU A 232 -10.46 18.59 -4.16
N GLY A 233 -11.05 18.40 -2.98
CA GLY A 233 -11.28 19.45 -2.02
C GLY A 233 -11.25 18.93 -0.58
N ILE A 234 -11.51 19.83 0.35
CA ILE A 234 -11.61 19.53 1.77
C ILE A 234 -13.03 19.77 2.27
N VAL A 235 -13.39 19.09 3.35
CA VAL A 235 -14.52 19.50 4.18
C VAL A 235 -13.98 20.32 5.34
N THR A 236 -14.39 21.58 5.42
CA THR A 236 -14.00 22.45 6.54
C THR A 236 -14.71 22.03 7.83
N GLU A 237 -14.22 22.51 8.98
CA GLU A 237 -14.90 22.31 10.28
C GLU A 237 -16.35 22.84 10.27
N SER A 238 -16.63 23.85 9.46
CA SER A 238 -17.98 24.39 9.26
C SER A 238 -18.84 23.55 8.30
N GLY A 239 -18.33 22.45 7.74
CA GLY A 239 -19.03 21.60 6.78
C GLY A 239 -19.07 22.15 5.35
N ASP A 240 -18.23 23.14 5.00
CA ASP A 240 -18.14 23.64 3.63
C ASP A 240 -17.28 22.69 2.78
N LEU A 241 -17.80 22.35 1.59
CA LEU A 241 -17.03 21.61 0.60
C LEU A 241 -16.24 22.61 -0.25
N GLN A 242 -14.94 22.69 0.00
CA GLN A 242 -14.06 23.68 -0.65
C GLN A 242 -13.07 22.98 -1.57
N VAL A 243 -13.09 23.37 -2.85
CA VAL A 243 -12.07 22.93 -3.81
C VAL A 243 -10.73 23.55 -3.45
N VAL A 244 -9.67 22.76 -3.48
CA VAL A 244 -8.32 23.22 -3.17
C VAL A 244 -7.43 23.04 -4.40
N GLN A 245 -6.78 24.13 -4.83
CA GLN A 245 -5.83 24.11 -5.96
C GLN A 245 -4.54 24.90 -5.60
N PRO A 246 -3.35 24.26 -5.69
CA PRO A 246 -3.13 22.83 -5.91
C PRO A 246 -3.62 22.01 -4.70
N PHE A 247 -4.24 20.85 -4.94
CA PHE A 247 -4.74 19.98 -3.87
C PHE A 247 -3.60 19.46 -2.98
N VAL A 248 -2.50 19.04 -3.62
CA VAL A 248 -1.27 18.63 -2.97
C VAL A 248 -0.28 19.79 -2.96
N GLN A 249 0.12 20.22 -1.78
CA GLN A 249 1.30 21.06 -1.64
C GLN A 249 2.57 20.21 -1.84
N ARG A 250 3.64 20.81 -2.35
CA ARG A 250 4.90 20.11 -2.61
C ARG A 250 5.32 19.27 -1.39
N ARG A 251 5.47 17.96 -1.58
CA ARG A 251 5.91 17.03 -0.54
C ARG A 251 7.26 17.49 0.01
N ALA A 252 7.33 17.70 1.32
CA ALA A 252 8.58 18.07 1.98
C ALA A 252 9.55 16.89 1.93
N ALA A 253 10.81 17.16 1.60
CA ALA A 253 11.85 16.15 1.71
C ALA A 253 12.09 15.84 3.20
N PRO A 254 12.29 14.57 3.55
CA PRO A 254 12.55 14.17 4.93
C PRO A 254 13.89 14.73 5.37
N ALA A 255 13.94 15.20 6.62
CA ALA A 255 15.19 15.65 7.22
C ALA A 255 16.18 14.48 7.32
N ALA A 256 17.48 14.78 7.26
CA ALA A 256 18.51 13.80 7.56
C ALA A 256 18.32 13.30 9.01
N GLN A 257 18.29 11.99 9.19
CA GLN A 257 18.10 11.35 10.49
C GLN A 257 19.37 10.60 10.88
N HIS A 258 19.92 10.94 12.05
CA HIS A 258 21.05 10.25 12.62
C HIS A 258 20.60 9.40 13.81
N PHE A 259 20.95 8.11 13.82
CA PHE A 259 20.51 7.19 14.86
C PHE A 259 21.67 6.87 15.79
N THR A 260 21.66 7.44 17.00
CA THR A 260 22.52 6.98 18.10
C THR A 260 21.77 5.93 18.88
N THR A 261 22.36 4.79 19.23
CA THR A 261 21.73 3.80 20.11
C THR A 261 22.76 3.18 21.05
N THR A 262 22.33 2.73 22.23
CA THR A 262 23.14 1.90 23.13
C THR A 262 23.00 0.40 22.84
N GLN A 263 22.01 0.01 22.04
CA GLN A 263 21.84 -1.37 21.59
C GLN A 263 22.96 -1.76 20.62
N ARG A 264 23.43 -3.00 20.73
CA ARG A 264 24.49 -3.54 19.87
C ARG A 264 24.10 -4.92 19.39
N LEU A 265 24.39 -5.20 18.13
CA LEU A 265 24.34 -6.55 17.62
C LEU A 265 25.49 -7.36 18.26
N PRO A 266 25.30 -8.67 18.48
CA PRO A 266 26.43 -9.57 18.64
C PRO A 266 27.44 -9.34 17.50
N GLN A 267 28.73 -9.27 17.82
CA GLN A 267 29.78 -8.85 16.86
C GLN A 267 29.73 -9.64 15.55
N VAL A 268 29.47 -10.95 15.62
CA VAL A 268 29.37 -11.83 14.44
C VAL A 268 28.21 -11.45 13.50
N LEU A 269 27.09 -10.95 14.05
CA LEU A 269 25.96 -10.44 13.26
C LEU A 269 26.25 -9.04 12.72
N GLU A 270 26.92 -8.19 13.49
CA GLU A 270 27.35 -6.87 13.03
C GLU A 270 28.29 -6.98 11.82
N ASP A 271 29.30 -7.85 11.92
CA ASP A 271 30.28 -8.08 10.85
C ASP A 271 29.60 -8.63 9.58
N ALA A 272 28.68 -9.59 9.74
CA ALA A 272 27.89 -10.14 8.65
C ALA A 272 27.03 -9.07 7.98
N LEU A 273 26.35 -8.22 8.77
CA LEU A 273 25.50 -7.16 8.24
C LEU A 273 26.32 -6.08 7.52
N ARG A 274 27.46 -5.65 8.08
CA ARG A 274 28.36 -4.67 7.43
C ARG A 274 28.81 -5.16 6.07
N LEU A 275 29.18 -6.45 5.96
CA LEU A 275 29.51 -7.06 4.67
C LEU A 275 28.32 -7.06 3.71
N ALA A 276 27.12 -7.40 4.21
CA ALA A 276 25.90 -7.46 3.42
C ALA A 276 25.53 -6.10 2.82
N VAL A 277 25.42 -5.06 3.66
CA VAL A 277 25.00 -3.72 3.22
C VAL A 277 26.01 -3.04 2.32
N THR A 278 27.31 -3.37 2.46
CA THR A 278 28.36 -2.90 1.54
C THR A 278 28.14 -3.43 0.12
N LYS A 279 27.67 -4.68 0.00
CA LYS A 279 27.39 -5.31 -1.30
C LYS A 279 26.02 -4.92 -1.86
N ARG A 280 25.02 -4.80 -0.97
CA ARG A 280 23.62 -4.63 -1.32
C ARG A 280 22.97 -3.67 -0.31
N PRO A 281 23.05 -2.34 -0.54
CA PRO A 281 22.55 -1.33 0.39
C PRO A 281 21.02 -1.25 0.45
N TYR A 282 20.33 -1.74 -0.59
CA TYR A 282 18.87 -1.82 -0.69
C TYR A 282 18.42 -3.27 -0.77
N GLY A 283 17.22 -3.57 -0.30
CA GLY A 283 16.71 -4.93 -0.23
C GLY A 283 16.05 -5.21 1.11
N ILE A 284 15.97 -6.49 1.46
CA ILE A 284 15.27 -6.98 2.64
C ILE A 284 16.30 -7.44 3.67
N ILE A 285 16.22 -6.89 4.88
CA ILE A 285 16.91 -7.38 6.05
C ILE A 285 15.85 -8.01 6.97
N VAL A 286 15.93 -9.33 7.14
CA VAL A 286 15.05 -10.06 8.04
C VAL A 286 15.70 -10.19 9.41
N LEU A 287 14.94 -9.90 10.45
CA LEU A 287 15.38 -9.85 11.83
C LEU A 287 14.61 -10.91 12.63
N GLY A 288 15.24 -12.07 12.81
CA GLY A 288 14.70 -13.22 13.53
C GLY A 288 15.07 -13.23 15.01
N ILE A 289 14.10 -13.46 15.88
CA ILE A 289 14.29 -13.37 17.33
C ILE A 289 13.47 -14.40 18.11
N THR A 290 13.90 -14.65 19.34
CA THR A 290 13.11 -15.41 20.31
C THR A 290 11.83 -14.65 20.66
N PRO A 291 10.68 -15.32 20.87
CA PRO A 291 9.46 -14.67 21.33
C PRO A 291 9.65 -13.92 22.66
N GLY A 292 9.62 -12.59 22.60
CA GLY A 292 9.65 -11.66 23.74
C GLY A 292 9.68 -10.21 23.25
N ASP A 293 8.97 -9.30 23.91
CA ASP A 293 8.73 -7.95 23.38
C ASP A 293 9.96 -7.02 23.48
N THR A 294 10.75 -7.14 24.56
CA THR A 294 11.91 -6.29 24.83
C THR A 294 13.09 -6.53 23.87
N GLN A 295 13.32 -7.79 23.47
CA GLN A 295 14.43 -8.16 22.57
C GLN A 295 14.13 -7.80 21.11
N ARG A 296 12.84 -7.73 20.74
CA ARG A 296 12.40 -7.41 19.38
C ARG A 296 12.81 -6.01 18.95
N LYS A 297 12.68 -5.05 19.85
CA LYS A 297 13.00 -3.64 19.59
C LYS A 297 14.52 -3.42 19.58
N ALA A 298 15.23 -4.10 20.48
CA ALA A 298 16.69 -4.00 20.58
C ALA A 298 17.44 -4.36 19.28
N LEU A 299 17.03 -5.43 18.59
CA LEU A 299 17.70 -5.87 17.37
C LEU A 299 17.52 -4.87 16.21
N VAL A 300 16.29 -4.39 16.01
CA VAL A 300 16.01 -3.37 14.98
C VAL A 300 16.72 -2.07 15.30
N GLU A 301 16.73 -1.64 16.57
CA GLU A 301 17.49 -0.46 17.02
C GLU A 301 18.97 -0.58 16.70
N ALA A 302 19.57 -1.74 16.93
CA ALA A 302 20.98 -1.98 16.64
C ALA A 302 21.28 -1.95 15.12
N VAL A 303 20.30 -2.26 14.27
CA VAL A 303 20.43 -2.28 12.81
C VAL A 303 20.21 -0.90 12.17
N LEU A 304 19.41 -0.03 12.78
CA LEU A 304 19.11 1.30 12.24
C LEU A 304 20.38 2.14 11.93
N PRO A 305 21.38 2.26 12.82
CA PRO A 305 22.61 2.99 12.51
C PRO A 305 23.43 2.34 11.37
N LEU A 306 23.40 1.01 11.26
CA LEU A 306 24.16 0.26 10.26
C LEU A 306 23.61 0.40 8.84
N THR A 307 22.36 0.86 8.72
CA THR A 307 21.67 1.05 7.45
C THR A 307 21.56 2.52 7.03
N GLU A 308 22.10 3.47 7.81
CA GLU A 308 21.86 4.91 7.60
C GLU A 308 22.17 5.42 6.19
N HIS A 309 23.17 4.84 5.52
CA HIS A 309 23.53 5.13 4.14
C HIS A 309 22.40 4.92 3.13
N ALA A 310 21.38 4.11 3.45
CA ALA A 310 20.24 3.86 2.57
C ALA A 310 19.21 5.01 2.55
N GLY A 311 19.29 5.99 3.46
CA GLY A 311 18.43 7.19 3.46
C GLY A 311 17.63 7.36 4.75
N PRO A 312 16.54 8.15 4.76
CA PRO A 312 15.72 8.35 5.96
C PRO A 312 14.84 7.14 6.27
N ALA A 313 14.63 6.91 7.58
CA ALA A 313 13.87 5.80 8.13
C ALA A 313 12.47 6.20 8.61
N VAL A 314 11.56 5.23 8.51
CA VAL A 314 10.14 5.37 8.84
C VAL A 314 9.57 4.03 9.29
N ARG A 315 8.46 4.06 10.03
CA ARG A 315 7.65 2.88 10.34
C ARG A 315 6.43 2.86 9.43
N ILE A 316 6.05 1.68 8.95
CA ILE A 316 4.80 1.52 8.20
C ILE A 316 3.72 0.99 9.15
N GLN A 317 2.54 1.60 9.09
CA GLN A 317 1.37 1.12 9.80
C GLN A 317 0.75 -0.07 9.04
N PRO A 318 0.78 -1.29 9.60
CA PRO A 318 0.28 -2.47 8.91
C PRO A 318 -1.25 -2.47 8.83
N THR A 319 -1.92 -2.19 9.95
CA THR A 319 -3.39 -2.26 10.08
C THR A 319 -3.92 -1.06 10.85
N PHE A 320 -5.21 -0.76 10.69
CA PHE A 320 -5.84 0.29 11.48
C PHE A 320 -6.26 -0.27 12.83
N ARG A 321 -5.49 0.08 13.87
CA ARG A 321 -5.88 -0.12 15.26
C ARG A 321 -5.83 1.24 15.94
N PRO A 322 -6.93 1.72 16.56
CA PRO A 322 -6.87 2.90 17.41
C PRO A 322 -5.74 2.72 18.42
N GLY A 323 -4.80 3.67 18.47
CA GLY A 323 -3.64 3.61 19.36
C GLY A 323 -2.38 2.89 18.82
N TYR A 324 -2.35 2.48 17.54
CA TYR A 324 -1.14 1.92 16.93
C TYR A 324 0.08 2.85 17.12
N GLY A 325 1.19 2.31 17.66
CA GLY A 325 2.38 3.07 18.01
C GLY A 325 2.30 3.87 19.32
N LYS A 326 1.12 4.08 19.91
CA LYS A 326 0.93 4.71 21.24
C LYS A 326 0.82 3.67 22.36
N ASP A 327 0.12 2.57 22.10
CA ASP A 327 -0.13 1.50 23.07
C ASP A 327 0.89 0.34 23.01
N ASP A 328 1.82 0.39 22.04
CA ASP A 328 2.92 -0.59 21.91
C ASP A 328 4.06 -0.35 22.92
N THR A 329 3.74 0.28 24.06
CA THR A 329 4.72 0.82 25.01
C THR A 329 5.38 -0.29 25.85
N PRO A 330 6.69 -0.15 26.16
CA PRO A 330 7.58 0.94 25.76
C PRO A 330 8.32 0.62 24.46
N LEU A 331 8.17 1.49 23.46
CA LEU A 331 9.14 1.62 22.37
C LEU A 331 10.33 2.43 22.90
N SER A 332 11.54 2.24 22.35
CA SER A 332 12.64 3.12 22.71
C SER A 332 12.43 4.53 22.11
N PRO A 333 13.10 5.57 22.66
CA PRO A 333 13.05 6.91 22.09
C PRO A 333 13.45 6.97 20.60
N HIS A 334 14.27 6.02 20.13
CA HIS A 334 14.66 5.93 18.73
C HIS A 334 13.51 5.48 17.83
N PHE A 335 12.63 4.64 18.35
CA PHE A 335 11.41 4.21 17.66
C PHE A 335 10.26 5.18 17.80
N GLU A 336 10.12 5.82 18.97
CA GLU A 336 9.15 6.91 19.18
C GLU A 336 9.43 8.10 18.26
N GLY A 337 10.71 8.37 17.95
CA GLY A 337 11.11 9.43 17.04
C GLY A 337 10.94 9.13 15.54
N LEU A 338 10.58 7.89 15.17
CA LEU A 338 10.34 7.56 13.76
C LEU A 338 8.91 7.98 13.35
N PRO A 339 8.74 8.66 12.21
CA PRO A 339 7.41 8.90 11.67
C PRO A 339 6.73 7.58 11.33
N VAL A 340 5.40 7.55 11.42
CA VAL A 340 4.57 6.38 11.11
C VAL A 340 3.74 6.70 9.89
N PHE A 341 4.08 6.11 8.76
CA PHE A 341 3.37 6.31 7.49
C PHE A 341 2.28 5.25 7.29
N PRO A 342 1.18 5.60 6.60
CA PRO A 342 0.09 4.66 6.36
C PRO A 342 0.51 3.50 5.45
N SER A 343 1.42 3.72 4.49
CA SER A 343 1.84 2.70 3.51
C SER A 343 3.28 2.90 3.03
N ILE A 344 3.85 1.85 2.44
CA ILE A 344 5.15 1.85 1.74
C ILE A 344 5.11 2.85 0.59
N GLU A 345 4.01 2.91 -0.16
CA GLU A 345 3.80 3.82 -1.28
C GLU A 345 3.88 5.28 -0.83
N SER A 346 3.16 5.63 0.24
CA SER A 346 3.19 6.98 0.81
C SER A 346 4.58 7.34 1.30
N ALA A 347 5.22 6.45 2.07
CA ALA A 347 6.58 6.67 2.56
C ALA A 347 7.60 6.84 1.42
N TYR A 348 7.52 6.00 0.39
CA TYR A 348 8.40 6.07 -0.77
C TYR A 348 8.24 7.39 -1.54
N ALA A 349 6.99 7.83 -1.76
CA ALA A 349 6.68 9.10 -2.41
C ALA A 349 7.16 10.32 -1.62
N HIS A 350 7.23 10.21 -0.29
CA HIS A 350 7.82 11.21 0.60
C HIS A 350 9.34 11.03 0.78
N GLY A 351 10.01 10.24 -0.06
CA GLY A 351 11.48 10.17 -0.08
C GLY A 351 12.10 9.29 1.00
N TYR A 352 11.32 8.54 1.79
CA TYR A 352 11.86 7.56 2.71
C TYR A 352 12.38 6.35 1.96
N ARG A 353 13.52 5.83 2.42
CA ARG A 353 14.25 4.72 1.76
C ARG A 353 14.70 3.63 2.74
N ARG A 354 14.39 3.79 4.03
CA ARG A 354 14.44 2.72 5.03
C ARG A 354 13.09 2.55 5.67
N MET A 355 12.53 1.35 5.64
CA MET A 355 11.16 1.12 6.11
C MET A 355 11.14 -0.04 7.09
N VAL A 356 10.70 0.23 8.32
CA VAL A 356 10.46 -0.82 9.32
C VAL A 356 9.07 -1.39 9.09
N ILE A 357 9.01 -2.67 8.74
CA ILE A 357 7.78 -3.42 8.53
C ILE A 357 7.54 -4.32 9.74
N GLU A 358 6.58 -3.91 10.54
CA GLU A 358 6.29 -4.53 11.81
C GLU A 358 5.61 -5.89 11.69
N SER A 359 4.85 -6.10 10.62
CA SER A 359 4.24 -7.36 10.24
C SER A 359 4.12 -7.39 8.72
N SER A 360 4.66 -8.42 8.08
CA SER A 360 4.62 -8.59 6.63
C SER A 360 3.30 -9.18 6.11
N HIS A 361 2.38 -9.55 7.00
CA HIS A 361 1.15 -10.29 6.68
C HIS A 361 -0.01 -9.39 6.21
N HIS A 362 0.20 -8.07 6.11
CA HIS A 362 -0.84 -7.07 5.90
C HIS A 362 -0.72 -6.38 4.54
N GLY A 363 -0.74 -7.14 3.45
CA GLY A 363 -0.76 -6.56 2.09
C GLY A 363 0.53 -5.88 1.62
N ALA A 364 1.63 -5.97 2.38
CA ALA A 364 2.89 -5.29 2.04
C ALA A 364 3.68 -5.97 0.90
N GLY A 365 3.33 -7.20 0.50
CA GLY A 365 4.15 -8.04 -0.37
C GLY A 365 4.44 -7.44 -1.73
N GLU A 366 3.41 -6.97 -2.42
CA GLU A 366 3.55 -6.36 -3.75
C GLU A 366 4.37 -5.07 -3.68
N ALA A 367 4.11 -4.22 -2.69
CA ALA A 367 4.83 -2.97 -2.48
C ALA A 367 6.32 -3.20 -2.15
N ILE A 368 6.64 -4.18 -1.30
CA ILE A 368 8.00 -4.59 -1.01
C ILE A 368 8.69 -5.05 -2.29
N ALA A 369 8.06 -5.95 -3.06
CA ALA A 369 8.64 -6.46 -4.30
C ALA A 369 8.90 -5.35 -5.33
N ARG A 370 7.99 -4.36 -5.41
CA ARG A 370 8.11 -3.22 -6.33
C ARG A 370 9.28 -2.30 -5.97
N HIS A 371 9.56 -2.12 -4.68
CA HIS A 371 10.53 -1.13 -4.20
C HIS A 371 11.83 -1.71 -3.61
N ALA A 372 11.99 -3.04 -3.55
CA ALA A 372 13.13 -3.69 -2.88
C ALA A 372 14.51 -3.34 -3.47
N HIS A 373 14.58 -2.90 -4.73
CA HIS A 373 15.84 -2.47 -5.33
C HIS A 373 16.26 -1.04 -4.95
N GLU A 374 15.35 -0.27 -4.34
CA GLU A 374 15.56 1.14 -3.99
C GLU A 374 15.36 1.43 -2.50
N VAL A 375 14.74 0.50 -1.77
CA VAL A 375 14.39 0.65 -0.36
C VAL A 375 15.06 -0.46 0.46
N CYS A 376 15.58 -0.10 1.62
CA CYS A 376 16.02 -1.04 2.64
C CYS A 376 14.87 -1.34 3.61
N PHE A 377 14.26 -2.51 3.46
CA PHE A 377 13.19 -3.00 4.32
C PHE A 377 13.76 -3.74 5.53
N LEU A 378 13.32 -3.35 6.73
CA LEU A 378 13.63 -4.06 7.98
C LEU A 378 12.38 -4.84 8.40
N ILE A 379 12.39 -6.15 8.18
CA ILE A 379 11.24 -7.03 8.43
C ILE A 379 11.52 -7.89 9.66
N ARG A 380 10.54 -7.96 10.56
CA ARG A 380 10.65 -8.80 11.76
C ARG A 380 10.15 -10.21 11.50
N SER A 381 10.79 -11.18 12.12
CA SER A 381 10.36 -12.58 12.13
C SER A 381 10.33 -13.15 13.55
N PHE A 382 9.43 -14.11 13.79
CA PHE A 382 9.34 -14.85 15.05
C PHE A 382 10.23 -16.09 15.11
N SER A 383 11.03 -16.36 14.08
CA SER A 383 11.98 -17.47 14.08
C SER A 383 13.37 -17.02 14.50
N THR A 384 14.12 -17.93 15.10
CA THR A 384 15.51 -17.75 15.55
C THR A 384 16.54 -18.48 14.67
N GLU A 385 16.09 -19.11 13.60
CA GLU A 385 16.94 -19.75 12.58
C GLU A 385 16.66 -19.16 11.20
N VAL A 386 17.65 -19.18 10.33
CA VAL A 386 17.64 -18.49 9.03
C VAL A 386 16.47 -18.93 8.15
N ALA A 387 16.31 -20.22 7.87
CA ALA A 387 15.24 -20.70 6.99
C ALA A 387 13.85 -20.36 7.54
N GLY A 388 13.60 -20.66 8.81
CA GLY A 388 12.34 -20.32 9.46
C GLY A 388 12.08 -18.81 9.51
N ALA A 389 13.13 -18.00 9.66
CA ALA A 389 12.98 -16.55 9.73
C ALA A 389 12.58 -15.97 8.38
N TRP A 390 13.24 -16.44 7.32
CA TRP A 390 12.89 -16.12 5.96
C TRP A 390 11.45 -16.54 5.62
N MET A 391 11.11 -17.83 5.78
CA MET A 391 9.80 -18.38 5.44
C MET A 391 8.65 -17.69 6.17
N SER A 392 8.82 -17.35 7.44
CA SER A 392 7.78 -16.65 8.20
C SER A 392 7.70 -15.15 7.92
N SER A 393 8.73 -14.57 7.29
CA SER A 393 8.76 -13.16 6.92
C SER A 393 8.30 -12.91 5.49
N LEU A 394 8.36 -13.93 4.63
CA LEU A 394 7.94 -13.88 3.24
C LEU A 394 6.45 -13.49 3.16
N PRO A 395 6.13 -12.34 2.54
CA PRO A 395 4.77 -12.08 2.08
C PRO A 395 4.37 -13.19 1.11
N ALA A 396 3.15 -13.71 1.21
CA ALA A 396 2.60 -14.77 0.37
C ALA A 396 2.56 -14.46 -1.16
N GLN A 397 3.11 -13.32 -1.58
CA GLN A 397 3.20 -12.86 -2.97
C GLN A 397 4.63 -12.57 -3.43
N ILE A 398 5.66 -12.80 -2.60
CA ILE A 398 7.05 -12.95 -3.11
C ILE A 398 7.22 -14.40 -3.61
N ASP A 399 6.30 -14.83 -4.47
CA ASP A 399 6.37 -16.05 -5.28
C ASP A 399 7.01 -15.68 -6.63
N LYS A 400 8.26 -15.22 -6.59
CA LYS A 400 9.01 -14.93 -7.81
C LYS A 400 10.42 -15.54 -7.72
N PRO A 401 11.00 -16.00 -8.84
CA PRO A 401 12.20 -16.86 -8.83
C PRO A 401 13.49 -16.15 -8.42
N ASN A 402 13.35 -14.91 -7.94
CA ASN A 402 14.39 -13.97 -7.57
C ASN A 402 14.21 -13.48 -6.11
N ALA A 403 13.45 -14.18 -5.27
CA ALA A 403 13.19 -13.75 -3.89
C ALA A 403 14.51 -13.56 -3.09
N LEU A 404 15.54 -14.36 -3.37
CA LEU A 404 16.88 -14.21 -2.79
C LEU A 404 17.70 -13.05 -3.37
N ASP A 405 17.36 -12.55 -4.57
CA ASP A 405 18.06 -11.43 -5.20
C ASP A 405 17.79 -10.11 -4.47
N VAL A 406 16.69 -10.04 -3.74
CA VAL A 406 16.33 -8.87 -2.95
C VAL A 406 16.68 -9.03 -1.47
N VAL A 407 17.10 -10.21 -1.00
CA VAL A 407 17.55 -10.40 0.39
C VAL A 407 18.93 -9.81 0.57
N THR A 408 19.06 -8.82 1.44
CA THR A 408 20.37 -8.30 1.88
C THR A 408 20.95 -9.20 2.96
N ALA A 409 20.18 -9.49 4.00
CA ALA A 409 20.60 -10.36 5.10
C ALA A 409 19.40 -10.97 5.84
N VAL A 410 19.62 -12.14 6.44
CA VAL A 410 18.76 -12.69 7.49
C VAL A 410 19.61 -12.82 8.73
N LEU A 411 19.25 -12.11 9.79
CA LEU A 411 19.98 -12.07 11.06
C LEU A 411 19.09 -12.62 12.15
N CYS A 412 19.53 -13.69 12.79
CA CYS A 412 18.80 -14.33 13.86
C CYS A 412 19.63 -14.37 15.14
N ALA A 413 18.99 -14.06 16.26
CA ALA A 413 19.58 -14.17 17.59
C ALA A 413 18.64 -14.89 18.55
N ALA A 414 19.20 -15.83 19.30
CA ALA A 414 18.48 -16.63 20.27
C ALA A 414 19.19 -16.63 21.62
N ASP A 415 18.48 -16.19 22.65
CA ASP A 415 19.03 -16.20 24.00
C ASP A 415 18.81 -17.54 24.70
N VAL A 416 19.89 -18.07 25.26
CA VAL A 416 19.91 -19.30 26.04
C VAL A 416 20.23 -18.95 27.50
N PRO A 417 19.24 -19.06 28.41
CA PRO A 417 19.47 -18.84 29.83
C PRO A 417 20.40 -19.90 30.41
N ALA A 418 21.59 -19.48 30.88
CA ALA A 418 22.51 -20.30 31.65
C ALA A 418 22.40 -19.98 33.16
N LYS A 419 23.11 -20.73 34.01
CA LYS A 419 23.02 -20.57 35.47
C LYS A 419 23.56 -19.22 35.96
N ALA A 420 24.54 -18.65 35.27
CA ALA A 420 25.26 -17.44 35.69
C ALA A 420 25.05 -16.25 34.75
N GLU A 421 24.68 -16.50 33.49
CA GLU A 421 24.54 -15.49 32.44
C GLU A 421 23.52 -15.92 31.39
N THR A 422 23.05 -14.98 30.57
CA THR A 422 22.34 -15.32 29.33
C THR A 422 23.36 -15.34 28.22
N VAL A 423 23.37 -16.40 27.41
CA VAL A 423 24.27 -16.52 26.26
C VAL A 423 23.44 -16.41 24.99
N THR A 424 23.84 -15.52 24.08
CA THR A 424 23.20 -15.38 22.77
C THR A 424 23.87 -16.31 21.76
N ILE A 425 23.06 -17.07 21.04
CA ILE A 425 23.46 -17.87 19.89
C ILE A 425 22.91 -17.19 18.64
N CYS A 426 23.76 -17.06 17.62
CA CYS A 426 23.42 -16.36 16.39
C CYS A 426 23.30 -17.31 15.20
N ASP A 427 22.45 -16.97 14.24
CA ASP A 427 22.38 -17.62 12.93
C ASP A 427 22.24 -16.52 11.88
N ALA A 428 22.97 -16.60 10.77
CA ALA A 428 22.90 -15.54 9.77
C ALA A 428 23.15 -16.03 8.34
N PHE A 429 22.43 -15.42 7.42
CA PHE A 429 22.64 -15.53 5.98
C PHE A 429 22.87 -14.15 5.38
N VAL A 430 23.82 -14.07 4.45
CA VAL A 430 24.12 -12.85 3.68
C VAL A 430 23.78 -13.11 2.23
N GLY A 431 23.01 -12.20 1.63
CA GLY A 431 22.55 -12.33 0.24
C GLY A 431 23.69 -12.36 -0.79
N GLY A 432 23.40 -12.94 -1.95
CA GLY A 432 24.34 -13.02 -3.08
C GLY A 432 25.20 -14.29 -3.11
N ALA A 433 24.83 -15.34 -2.37
CA ALA A 433 25.45 -16.66 -2.50
C ALA A 433 25.05 -17.31 -3.84
N SER A 434 26.05 -17.81 -4.59
CA SER A 434 25.89 -18.33 -5.95
C SER A 434 26.33 -19.80 -6.05
N PRO A 435 25.69 -20.62 -6.90
CA PRO A 435 24.51 -20.29 -7.71
C PRO A 435 23.23 -20.35 -6.87
N ALA A 436 22.37 -19.34 -6.98
CA ALA A 436 21.04 -19.38 -6.37
C ALA A 436 20.13 -20.33 -7.17
N PRO A 437 19.17 -21.02 -6.52
CA PRO A 437 18.11 -21.73 -7.22
C PRO A 437 17.38 -20.77 -8.16
N THR A 438 17.05 -21.24 -9.36
CA THR A 438 16.35 -20.45 -10.39
C THR A 438 14.86 -20.75 -10.45
N ASP A 439 14.38 -21.68 -9.63
CA ASP A 439 12.99 -22.08 -9.50
C ASP A 439 12.35 -21.50 -8.24
N ASP A 440 11.03 -21.39 -8.25
CA ASP A 440 10.20 -20.87 -7.16
C ASP A 440 10.00 -21.88 -6.01
N ASP A 441 10.83 -22.93 -5.95
CA ASP A 441 10.70 -23.99 -4.96
C ASP A 441 11.22 -23.49 -3.60
N ILE A 442 10.27 -23.16 -2.71
CA ILE A 442 10.53 -22.63 -1.36
C ILE A 442 11.45 -23.56 -0.57
N ASP A 443 11.29 -24.88 -0.71
CA ASP A 443 12.12 -25.84 0.03
C ASP A 443 13.57 -25.77 -0.47
N ARG A 444 13.79 -25.65 -1.78
CA ARG A 444 15.13 -25.46 -2.36
C ARG A 444 15.75 -24.12 -1.98
N LEU A 445 14.96 -23.05 -1.92
CA LEU A 445 15.43 -21.75 -1.46
C LEU A 445 15.84 -21.82 0.02
N ALA A 446 15.06 -22.49 0.85
CA ALA A 446 15.38 -22.72 2.26
C ALA A 446 16.65 -23.56 2.44
N GLU A 447 16.79 -24.65 1.68
CA GLU A 447 18.01 -25.48 1.65
C GLU A 447 19.24 -24.68 1.23
N HIS A 448 19.10 -23.83 0.20
CA HIS A 448 20.18 -22.95 -0.27
C HIS A 448 20.62 -21.98 0.83
N MET A 449 19.67 -21.37 1.54
CA MET A 449 19.97 -20.46 2.64
C MET A 449 20.70 -21.18 3.78
N GLU A 450 20.21 -22.36 4.19
CA GLU A 450 20.83 -23.16 5.25
C GLU A 450 22.26 -23.60 4.91
N ALA A 451 22.50 -23.97 3.64
CA ALA A 451 23.82 -24.35 3.14
C ALA A 451 24.81 -23.18 3.13
N HIS A 452 24.33 -21.96 2.83
CA HIS A 452 25.17 -20.76 2.65
C HIS A 452 25.13 -19.78 3.82
N ARG A 453 24.75 -20.24 5.01
CA ARG A 453 24.82 -19.41 6.23
C ARG A 453 26.23 -18.91 6.50
N ALA A 454 26.33 -17.60 6.72
CA ALA A 454 27.57 -16.91 7.08
C ALA A 454 27.91 -17.09 8.57
N VAL A 455 26.89 -17.26 9.42
CA VAL A 455 27.04 -17.58 10.84
C VAL A 455 26.13 -18.76 11.13
N ARG A 456 26.67 -19.80 11.76
CA ARG A 456 25.94 -21.04 12.07
C ARG A 456 25.75 -21.18 13.56
N TRP A 457 24.51 -21.39 14.00
CA TRP A 457 24.20 -21.60 15.41
C TRP A 457 24.85 -22.88 15.97
N GLN A 458 25.02 -23.91 15.13
CA GLN A 458 25.60 -25.21 15.47
C GLN A 458 27.04 -25.08 16.00
N GLU A 459 27.86 -24.27 15.32
CA GLU A 459 29.27 -24.07 15.65
C GLU A 459 29.44 -23.35 17.01
N GLN A 460 28.60 -22.34 17.26
CA GLN A 460 28.56 -21.63 18.53
C GLN A 460 28.07 -22.54 19.66
N LEU A 461 27.02 -23.34 19.40
CA LEU A 461 26.50 -24.28 20.39
C LEU A 461 27.57 -25.29 20.82
N ASP A 462 28.36 -25.81 19.88
CA ASP A 462 29.42 -26.76 20.19
C ASP A 462 30.48 -26.15 21.10
N ALA A 463 30.93 -24.93 20.81
CA ALA A 463 31.87 -24.21 21.66
C ALA A 463 31.31 -24.01 23.08
N LEU A 464 30.03 -23.65 23.21
CA LEU A 464 29.39 -23.44 24.51
C LEU A 464 29.21 -24.72 25.33
N LEU A 465 28.88 -25.84 24.66
CA LEU A 465 28.77 -27.15 25.31
C LEU A 465 30.13 -27.69 25.75
N VAL A 466 31.18 -27.54 24.93
CA VAL A 466 32.56 -27.91 25.28
C VAL A 466 33.05 -27.09 26.49
N ALA A 467 32.79 -25.78 26.48
CA ALA A 467 33.12 -24.90 27.60
C ALA A 467 32.21 -25.08 28.83
N ARG A 468 31.20 -25.96 28.76
CA ARG A 468 30.20 -26.21 29.82
C ARG A 468 29.47 -24.95 30.28
N LYS A 469 29.35 -23.94 29.40
CA LYS A 469 28.60 -22.71 29.68
C LYS A 469 27.09 -22.94 29.65
N VAL A 470 26.65 -23.89 28.82
CA VAL A 470 25.25 -24.31 28.71
C VAL A 470 25.14 -25.83 28.80
N THR A 471 23.96 -26.33 29.14
CA THR A 471 23.63 -27.76 29.16
C THR A 471 22.70 -28.13 28.00
N PRO A 472 22.71 -29.40 27.53
CA PRO A 472 21.78 -29.85 26.49
C PRO A 472 20.31 -29.55 26.79
N ALA A 473 19.90 -29.69 28.06
CA ALA A 473 18.52 -29.40 28.48
C ALA A 473 18.16 -27.91 28.37
N GLN A 474 19.09 -27.01 28.72
CA GLN A 474 18.89 -25.56 28.57
C GLN A 474 18.73 -25.17 27.10
N VAL A 475 19.57 -25.73 26.24
CA VAL A 475 19.57 -25.45 24.80
C VAL A 475 18.28 -25.94 24.15
N LYS A 476 17.87 -27.19 24.40
CA LYS A 476 16.59 -27.72 23.90
C LYS A 476 15.39 -26.87 24.34
N LYS A 477 15.43 -26.35 25.57
CA LYS A 477 14.36 -25.50 26.10
C LYS A 477 14.32 -24.13 25.42
N ALA A 478 15.47 -23.53 25.14
CA ALA A 478 15.59 -22.18 24.59
C ALA A 478 15.41 -22.15 23.06
N LEU A 479 16.02 -23.11 22.35
CA LEU A 479 16.07 -23.18 20.90
C LEU A 479 15.02 -24.13 20.33
N ARG A 480 13.77 -24.06 20.79
CA ARG A 480 12.71 -25.03 20.42
C ARG A 480 12.38 -25.09 18.94
N ARG A 481 12.65 -24.01 18.22
CA ARG A 481 12.42 -23.91 16.77
C ARG A 481 13.60 -24.40 15.94
N HIS A 482 14.75 -24.63 16.59
CA HIS A 482 15.90 -25.22 15.94
C HIS A 482 15.80 -26.74 16.04
N ASN A 483 16.38 -27.45 15.07
CA ASN A 483 16.49 -28.90 15.11
C ASN A 483 17.62 -29.39 16.06
N VAL A 484 17.57 -28.96 17.32
CA VAL A 484 18.60 -29.24 18.34
C VAL A 484 18.68 -30.71 18.68
N ASP A 485 17.55 -31.41 18.72
CA ASP A 485 17.51 -32.83 19.08
C ASP A 485 18.29 -33.67 18.07
N ASP A 486 18.01 -33.50 16.77
CA ASP A 486 18.72 -34.19 15.70
C ASP A 486 20.20 -33.80 15.66
N TYR A 487 20.50 -32.51 15.88
CA TYR A 487 21.89 -32.04 15.92
C TYR A 487 22.68 -32.72 17.05
N LEU A 488 22.15 -32.74 18.27
CA LEU A 488 22.82 -33.38 19.41
C LEU A 488 22.95 -34.90 19.23
N ALA A 489 21.99 -35.55 18.59
CA ALA A 489 22.06 -36.96 18.24
C ALA A 489 23.18 -37.25 17.23
N SER A 490 23.25 -36.46 16.15
CA SER A 490 24.29 -36.59 15.12
C SER A 490 25.69 -36.34 15.68
N ARG A 491 25.84 -35.34 16.55
CA ARG A 491 27.11 -35.06 17.24
C ARG A 491 27.55 -36.22 18.12
N LYS A 492 26.64 -36.83 18.87
CA LYS A 492 26.97 -38.00 19.70
C LYS A 492 27.41 -39.18 18.83
N ALA A 493 26.76 -39.39 17.68
CA ALA A 493 27.15 -40.43 16.74
C ALA A 493 28.54 -40.19 16.11
N ALA A 494 28.93 -38.93 15.88
CA ALA A 494 30.25 -38.58 15.35
C ALA A 494 31.39 -38.62 16.39
N GLN A 495 31.06 -38.77 17.68
CA GLN A 495 32.03 -38.88 18.79
C GLN A 495 32.27 -40.32 19.24
N VAL A 496 31.50 -41.27 18.72
CA VAL A 496 31.64 -42.73 18.89
C VAL A 496 32.38 -43.27 17.67
#